data_AF-A0A1A0HDL0-F1
#
_entry.id   AF-A0A1A0HDL0-F1
#
_cell.length_a   1.000
_cell.length_b   1.000
_cell.length_c   1.000
_cell.angle_alpha   90.00
_cell.angle_beta   90.00
_cell.angle_gamma   90.00
#
_symmetry.space_group_name_H-M   'P 1'
#
loop_
_entity.id
_entity.type
_entity.pdbx_description
1 polymer ?
#
loop_
_entity_poly.entity_id
_entity_poly.type
_entity_poly.pdbx_seq_one_letter_code
_entity_poly.pdbx_strand_id
1 'polypeptide(L)'
;MKTSEISVGNNDYDLAVHVTTPVSAKTPVLVYLTQRGQGKIGSYVYTIGRGTETYSSILQQGEDAGVDDLATNLGRVILKRFGCPSYVCMSGCFMPYEYGELSRQVVAACNEAVA
;
A
#
# COMPACT_ATOMS: atom_id res chain seq x y z
N MET A 1 -11.06 -10.22 0.21
CA MET A 1 -9.97 -9.42 -0.39
C MET A 1 -10.47 -8.97 -1.74
N LYS A 2 -10.38 -7.67 -2.05
CA LYS A 2 -10.86 -7.09 -3.32
C LYS A 2 -9.65 -6.88 -4.24
N THR A 3 -9.78 -7.26 -5.50
CA THR A 3 -8.73 -7.08 -6.51
C THR A 3 -9.20 -6.13 -7.61
N SER A 4 -8.28 -5.35 -8.17
CA SER A 4 -8.54 -4.43 -9.27
C SER A 4 -7.27 -4.19 -10.09
N GLU A 5 -7.46 -3.70 -11.31
CA GLU A 5 -6.36 -3.26 -12.19
C GLU A 5 -6.24 -1.74 -12.10
N ILE A 6 -5.02 -1.23 -12.04
CA ILE A 6 -4.74 0.20 -12.07
C ILE A 6 -3.74 0.48 -13.19
N SER A 7 -4.05 1.43 -14.05
CA SER A 7 -3.13 1.95 -15.05
C SER A 7 -2.74 3.38 -14.69
N VAL A 8 -1.45 3.65 -14.48
CA VAL A 8 -0.91 5.00 -14.24
C VAL A 8 0.24 5.23 -15.21
N GLY A 9 0.18 6.31 -15.99
CA GLY A 9 1.17 6.57 -17.03
C GLY A 9 1.16 5.46 -18.09
N ASN A 10 2.31 4.81 -18.29
CA ASN A 10 2.49 3.69 -19.21
C ASN A 10 2.65 2.34 -18.48
N ASN A 11 2.31 2.31 -17.18
CA ASN A 11 2.47 1.13 -16.34
C ASN A 11 1.11 0.63 -15.86
N ASP A 12 0.98 -0.70 -15.86
CA ASP A 12 -0.18 -1.40 -15.32
C ASP A 12 0.18 -2.14 -14.03
N TYR A 13 -0.75 -2.13 -13.08
CA TYR A 13 -0.57 -2.71 -11.77
C TYR A 13 -1.78 -3.55 -11.37
N ASP A 14 -1.50 -4.69 -10.76
CA ASP A 14 -2.50 -5.48 -10.05
C ASP A 14 -2.54 -5.01 -8.59
N LEU A 15 -3.72 -4.58 -8.14
CA LEU A 15 -3.98 -4.16 -6.78
C LEU A 15 -4.85 -5.20 -6.07
N ALA A 16 -4.42 -5.64 -4.89
CA ALA A 16 -5.21 -6.39 -3.94
C ALA A 16 -5.31 -5.62 -2.62
N VAL A 17 -6.53 -5.40 -2.13
CA VAL A 17 -6.79 -4.76 -0.84
C VAL A 17 -7.64 -5.65 0.06
N HIS A 18 -7.32 -5.65 1.34
CA HIS A 18 -8.17 -6.23 2.37
C HIS A 18 -8.35 -5.23 3.49
N VAL A 19 -9.60 -4.85 3.72
CA VAL A 19 -10.03 -4.07 4.87
C VAL A 19 -11.10 -4.88 5.59
N THR A 20 -10.96 -5.04 6.90
CA THR A 20 -11.99 -5.69 7.71
C THR A 20 -13.10 -4.70 8.04
N THR A 21 -14.35 -5.15 7.92
CA THR A 21 -15.55 -4.39 8.26
C THR A 21 -16.26 -5.02 9.47
N PRO A 22 -16.61 -4.25 10.52
CA PRO A 22 -16.32 -2.83 10.71
C PRO A 22 -14.81 -2.56 10.92
N VAL A 23 -14.35 -1.38 10.51
CA VAL A 23 -12.95 -0.95 10.73
C VAL A 23 -12.68 -0.89 12.23
N SER A 24 -11.57 -1.49 12.65
CA SER A 24 -11.13 -1.54 14.04
C SER A 24 -9.72 -1.01 14.17
N ALA A 25 -9.44 -0.27 15.23
CA ALA A 25 -8.12 0.31 15.50
C ALA A 25 -6.99 -0.73 15.62
N LYS A 26 -7.31 -2.02 15.79
CA LYS A 26 -6.33 -3.11 15.91
C LYS A 26 -6.24 -4.00 14.66
N THR A 27 -7.19 -3.90 13.74
CA THR A 27 -7.23 -4.79 12.57
C THR A 27 -6.54 -4.10 11.40
N PRO A 28 -5.47 -4.67 10.84
CA PRO A 28 -4.69 -3.98 9.83
C PRO A 28 -5.40 -3.94 8.47
N VAL A 29 -5.12 -2.89 7.70
CA VAL A 29 -5.38 -2.87 6.26
C VAL A 29 -4.24 -3.57 5.53
N LEU A 30 -4.55 -4.48 4.62
CA LEU A 30 -3.54 -5.09 3.75
C LEU A 30 -3.66 -4.54 2.34
N VAL A 31 -2.53 -4.14 1.77
CA VAL A 31 -2.40 -3.66 0.39
C VAL A 31 -1.27 -4.40 -0.30
N TYR A 32 -1.56 -4.93 -1.48
CA TYR A 32 -0.59 -5.51 -2.39
C TYR A 32 -0.71 -4.78 -3.72
N LEU A 33 0.36 -4.11 -4.13
CA LEU A 33 0.45 -3.39 -5.39
C LEU A 33 1.61 -3.96 -6.19
N THR A 34 1.30 -4.64 -7.29
CA THR A 34 2.31 -5.34 -8.10
C THR A 34 2.26 -4.82 -9.52
N GLN A 35 3.38 -4.33 -10.05
CA GLN A 35 3.50 -4.01 -11.46
C GLN A 35 3.35 -5.29 -12.29
N ARG A 36 2.53 -5.24 -13.34
CA ARG A 36 2.30 -6.40 -14.20
C ARG A 36 3.59 -6.89 -14.83
N GLY A 37 3.75 -8.20 -14.87
CA GLY A 37 4.99 -8.85 -15.35
C GLY A 37 6.07 -8.99 -14.27
N GLN A 38 5.89 -8.42 -13.08
CA GLN A 38 6.82 -8.64 -11.98
C GLN A 38 6.51 -9.96 -11.24
N GLY A 39 7.51 -10.85 -11.17
CA GLY A 39 7.38 -12.16 -10.52
C GLY A 39 7.96 -12.25 -9.10
N LYS A 40 8.63 -11.21 -8.62
CA LYS A 40 9.28 -11.19 -7.30
C LYS A 40 8.53 -10.28 -6.34
N ILE A 41 8.44 -10.71 -5.08
CA ILE A 41 7.99 -9.85 -3.99
C ILE A 41 9.04 -8.75 -3.79
N GLY A 42 8.58 -7.50 -3.89
CA GLY A 42 9.40 -6.31 -3.62
C GLY A 42 9.40 -5.94 -2.13
N SER A 43 9.10 -4.67 -1.85
CA SER A 43 9.10 -4.14 -0.50
C SER A 43 7.85 -4.53 0.26
N TYR A 44 7.99 -5.10 1.45
CA TYR A 44 6.87 -5.38 2.36
C TYR A 44 7.05 -4.62 3.67
N VAL A 45 6.14 -3.68 3.94
CA VAL A 45 6.25 -2.73 5.04
C VAL A 45 5.05 -2.86 5.97
N TYR A 46 5.33 -2.91 7.27
CA TYR A 46 4.33 -2.76 8.33
C TYR A 46 4.38 -1.34 8.90
N THR A 47 3.23 -0.72 9.08
CA THR A 47 3.12 0.62 9.69
C THR A 47 2.06 0.63 10.78
N ILE A 48 2.39 1.21 11.93
CA ILE A 48 1.50 1.38 13.09
C ILE A 48 1.70 2.77 13.69
N GLY A 49 0.69 3.28 14.38
CA GLY A 49 0.81 4.53 15.10
C GLY A 49 -0.48 4.92 15.80
N ARG A 50 -0.44 6.05 16.49
CA ARG A 50 -1.56 6.62 17.23
C ARG A 50 -1.44 8.13 17.23
N GLY A 51 -2.53 8.83 16.89
CA GLY A 51 -2.50 10.30 16.80
C GLY A 51 -1.53 10.77 15.72
N THR A 52 -0.52 11.56 16.12
CA THR A 52 0.51 12.11 15.22
C THR A 52 1.74 11.21 15.08
N GLU A 53 1.92 10.22 15.97
CA GLU A 53 3.06 9.31 15.96
C GLU A 53 2.85 8.20 14.94
N THR A 54 3.89 7.87 14.18
CA THR A 54 3.87 6.81 13.18
C THR A 54 5.20 6.08 13.14
N TYR A 55 5.15 4.77 13.17
CA TYR A 55 6.29 3.86 13.13
C TYR A 55 6.11 2.91 11.95
N SER A 56 7.17 2.73 11.17
CA SER A 56 7.18 1.82 10.03
C SER A 56 8.39 0.91 10.13
N SER A 57 8.21 -0.35 9.77
CA SER A 57 9.29 -1.34 9.69
C SER A 57 9.19 -2.08 8.37
N ILE A 58 10.31 -2.14 7.65
CA ILE A 58 10.44 -2.94 6.44
C ILE A 58 10.63 -4.39 6.89
N LEU A 59 9.63 -5.23 6.63
CA LEU A 59 9.63 -6.66 6.97
C LEU A 59 10.35 -7.48 5.91
N GLN A 60 10.27 -7.05 4.64
CA GLN A 60 11.05 -7.57 3.54
C GLN A 60 11.54 -6.41 2.70
N GLN A 61 12.86 -6.31 2.57
CA GLN A 61 13.50 -5.28 1.76
C GLN A 61 13.43 -5.66 0.27
N GLY A 62 13.06 -4.69 -0.57
CA GLY A 62 13.11 -4.86 -2.02
C GLY A 62 14.52 -4.74 -2.59
N GLU A 63 14.66 -4.94 -3.90
CA GLU A 63 15.92 -4.68 -4.62
C GLU A 63 16.15 -3.17 -4.84
N ASP A 64 15.08 -2.36 -4.79
CA ASP A 64 15.09 -0.92 -5.03
C ASP A 64 14.67 -0.15 -3.76
N ALA A 65 15.63 0.58 -3.18
CA ALA A 65 15.42 1.39 -1.99
C ALA A 65 14.38 2.51 -2.20
N GLY A 66 14.21 3.00 -3.44
CA GLY A 66 13.16 3.96 -3.77
C GLY A 66 11.77 3.36 -3.57
N VAL A 67 11.58 2.08 -3.93
CA VAL A 67 10.31 1.36 -3.72
C VAL A 67 10.05 1.15 -2.22
N ASP A 68 11.10 0.89 -1.42
CA ASP A 68 10.98 0.79 0.03
C ASP A 68 10.46 2.09 0.67
N ASP A 69 10.96 3.24 0.22
CA ASP A 69 10.50 4.55 0.68
C ASP A 69 9.04 4.83 0.27
N LEU A 70 8.67 4.49 -0.98
CA LEU A 70 7.30 4.64 -1.47
C LEU A 70 6.31 3.73 -0.70
N ALA A 71 6.67 2.47 -0.47
CA ALA A 71 5.85 1.52 0.30
C ALA A 71 5.67 1.99 1.75
N THR A 72 6.74 2.49 2.36
CA THR A 72 6.71 3.09 3.69
C THR A 72 5.77 4.29 3.74
N ASN A 73 5.88 5.20 2.78
CA ASN A 73 5.00 6.37 2.72
C ASN A 73 3.54 5.99 2.51
N LEU A 74 3.25 4.99 1.67
CA LEU A 74 1.89 4.50 1.46
C LEU A 74 1.32 3.87 2.74
N GLY A 75 2.13 3.12 3.49
CA GLY A 75 1.76 2.59 4.80
C GLY A 75 1.32 3.68 5.77
N ARG A 76 2.06 4.80 5.82
CA ARG A 76 1.72 5.98 6.63
C ARG A 76 0.44 6.66 6.19
N VAL A 77 0.21 6.78 4.88
CA VAL A 77 -1.04 7.34 4.31
C VAL A 77 -2.24 6.49 4.73
N ILE A 78 -2.15 5.16 4.61
CA ILE A 78 -3.22 4.23 4.98
C ILE A 78 -3.48 4.29 6.49
N LEU A 79 -2.45 4.24 7.33
CA LEU A 79 -2.59 4.35 8.79
C LEU A 79 -3.34 5.63 9.18
N LYS A 80 -2.93 6.79 8.63
CA LYS A 80 -3.56 8.08 8.93
C LYS A 80 -4.99 8.16 8.42
N ARG A 81 -5.31 7.50 7.30
CA ARG A 81 -6.63 7.52 6.69
C ARG A 81 -7.64 6.64 7.44
N PHE A 82 -7.23 5.45 7.86
CA PHE A 82 -8.14 4.45 8.44
C PHE A 82 -8.00 4.30 9.96
N GLY A 83 -6.98 4.89 10.58
CA GLY A 83 -6.80 4.87 12.04
C GLY A 83 -6.40 3.50 12.60
N CYS A 84 -5.90 2.60 11.75
CA CYS A 84 -5.49 1.25 12.10
C CYS A 84 -4.16 0.89 11.42
N PRO A 85 -3.42 -0.14 11.89
CA PRO A 85 -2.16 -0.55 11.28
C PRO A 85 -2.31 -0.90 9.79
N SER A 86 -1.20 -0.91 9.06
CA SER A 86 -1.21 -1.28 7.65
C SER A 86 -0.04 -2.20 7.30
N TYR A 87 -0.31 -3.12 6.39
CA TYR A 87 0.68 -3.89 5.66
C TYR A 87 0.63 -3.48 4.20
N VAL A 88 1.76 -3.04 3.65
CA VAL A 88 1.88 -2.61 2.25
C VAL A 88 2.96 -3.43 1.59
N CYS A 89 2.61 -4.14 0.51
CA CYS A 89 3.54 -4.80 -0.38
C CYS A 89 3.57 -4.03 -1.71
N MET A 90 4.73 -3.55 -2.13
CA MET A 90 4.95 -2.94 -3.45
C MET A 90 6.00 -3.73 -4.22
N SER A 91 5.60 -4.33 -5.34
CA SER A 91 6.43 -5.22 -6.15
C SER A 91 6.53 -4.70 -7.58
N GLY A 92 7.74 -4.38 -8.05
CA GLY A 92 7.98 -3.85 -9.38
C GLY A 92 8.83 -2.58 -9.35
N CYS A 93 8.82 -1.84 -10.46
CA CYS A 93 9.48 -0.56 -10.61
C CYS A 93 8.43 0.55 -10.52
N PHE A 94 8.62 1.48 -9.58
CA PHE A 94 7.67 2.56 -9.31
C PHE A 94 8.36 3.90 -9.48
N MET A 95 7.80 4.76 -10.33
CA MET A 95 8.38 6.08 -10.54
C MET A 95 7.80 7.08 -9.52
N PRO A 96 8.62 7.96 -8.92
CA PRO A 96 8.14 8.93 -7.94
C PRO A 96 7.02 9.86 -8.46
N TYR A 97 7.00 10.15 -9.76
CA TYR A 97 5.96 10.99 -10.37
C TYR A 97 4.60 10.29 -10.53
N GLU A 98 4.56 8.94 -10.51
CA GLU A 98 3.31 8.15 -10.57
C GLU A 98 2.70 7.95 -9.18
N TYR A 99 3.52 8.07 -8.12
CA TYR A 99 3.14 7.75 -6.75
C TYR A 99 1.91 8.52 -6.24
N GLY A 100 1.78 9.79 -6.60
CA GLY A 100 0.63 10.61 -6.18
C GLY A 100 -0.70 10.03 -6.68
N GLU A 101 -0.75 9.60 -7.93
CA GLU A 101 -1.94 8.98 -8.51
C GLU A 101 -2.14 7.54 -8.01
N LEU A 102 -1.06 6.75 -7.93
CA LEU A 102 -1.13 5.38 -7.40
C LEU A 102 -1.67 5.34 -5.97
N SER A 103 -1.14 6.19 -5.08
CA SER A 103 -1.59 6.26 -3.69
C SER A 103 -3.06 6.66 -3.58
N ARG A 104 -3.53 7.57 -4.45
CA ARG A 104 -4.95 7.98 -4.52
C ARG A 104 -5.85 6.81 -4.92
N GLN A 105 -5.45 6.04 -5.94
CA GLN A 105 -6.19 4.87 -6.42
C GLN A 105 -6.26 3.76 -5.35
N VAL A 106 -5.15 3.50 -4.65
CA VAL A 106 -5.12 2.54 -3.53
C VAL A 106 -6.07 2.96 -2.42
N VAL A 107 -6.06 4.23 -2.01
CA VAL A 107 -6.97 4.74 -0.97
C VAL A 107 -8.43 4.64 -1.42
N ALA A 108 -8.73 4.92 -2.69
CA ALA A 108 -10.07 4.74 -3.24
C ALA A 108 -10.54 3.28 -3.15
N ALA A 109 -9.71 2.34 -3.59
CA ALA A 109 -10.01 0.91 -3.50
C ALA A 109 -10.21 0.43 -2.05
N CYS A 110 -9.42 0.94 -1.10
CA CYS A 110 -9.63 0.65 0.32
C CYS A 110 -10.95 1.21 0.84
N ASN A 111 -11.37 2.43 0.45
CA ASN A 111 -12.66 2.98 0.85
C ASN A 111 -13.82 2.15 0.29
N GLU A 112 -13.72 1.70 -0.96
CA GLU A 112 -14.73 0.83 -1.58
C GLU A 112 -14.79 -0.56 -0.95
N ALA A 113 -13.69 -1.05 -0.35
CA ALA A 113 -13.68 -2.31 0.38
C ALA A 113 -14.31 -2.20 1.79
N VAL A 114 -14.54 -0.98 2.28
CA VAL A 114 -15.23 -0.69 3.55
C VAL A 114 -16.75 -0.53 3.34
N ALA A 115 -17.16 -0.13 2.14
CA ALA A 115 -18.57 0.02 1.74
C ALA A 115 -19.28 -1.33 1.58
#